data_AF-A0A949CIH0-F1
#
_entry.id   AF-A0A949CIH0-F1
#
_cell.length_a   1.000
_cell.length_b   1.000
_cell.length_c   1.000
_cell.angle_alpha   90.00
_cell.angle_beta   90.00
_cell.angle_gamma   90.00
#
_symmetry.space_group_name_H-M   'P 1'
#
loop_
_entity.id
_entity.type
_entity.pdbx_description
1 polymer ?
#
loop_
_entity_poly.entity_id
_entity_poly.type
_entity_poly.pdbx_seq_one_letter_code
_entity_poly.pdbx_strand_id
1 'polypeptide(L)'
;DRLKQIHESISDLEKQRRPQRITRPYIDYRANLHVHSAFSHDSRGKIEEIVAAAKLAGTDILMFNEHPADHYDFYVDGHRGVRDGVLLIPGAEMKGFLVFPRMSMKAFSGAEKQELSNIVRLRDGLTFVSHLEERMDWQIQGVTGCEIYNTHADFKTEKRLLSSMKNPLWLIQAKAMFDRYPQESLSALLDYPSDYLQRWDTLCQIHPHTGVSANDAHQNVGLVVRWVDNKVRLEDALGEKLLEMDSAVYAAVQKIPKDVVDGQELLRIQLDPYACSLRHVGTHLLMKDLTEESVWEALNSGRAFVAFDWLANAKGFDFALWKQDQRHEMGSQVRWEQGAEFRAVAPHPVQWRLIRNGTLIHESEGETFQTIPESDGNYRIEAWLTIASEERIWILSNPIYIAK
;
A
#
# COMPACT_ATOMS: atom_id res chain seq x y z
N ASP A 1 -1.49 5.84 -25.88
CA ASP A 1 -2.31 7.05 -25.71
C ASP A 1 -2.91 7.20 -24.32
N ARG A 2 -3.68 6.23 -23.80
CA ARG A 2 -4.29 6.33 -22.46
C ARG A 2 -3.29 6.65 -21.34
N LEU A 3 -2.20 5.90 -21.23
CA LEU A 3 -1.16 6.15 -20.20
C LEU A 3 -0.54 7.54 -20.31
N LYS A 4 -0.36 8.05 -21.54
CA LYS A 4 0.12 9.42 -21.77
C LYS A 4 -0.87 10.45 -21.22
N GLN A 5 -2.17 10.28 -21.48
CA GLN A 5 -3.20 11.19 -20.97
C GLN A 5 -3.25 11.19 -19.44
N ILE A 6 -3.12 10.02 -18.82
CA ILE A 6 -3.05 9.88 -17.35
C ILE A 6 -1.82 10.62 -16.82
N HIS A 7 -0.66 10.37 -17.42
CA HIS A 7 0.61 11.03 -17.05
C HIS A 7 0.52 12.55 -17.14
N GLU A 8 -0.04 13.08 -18.23
CA GLU A 8 -0.25 14.52 -18.44
C GLU A 8 -1.23 15.08 -17.39
N SER A 9 -2.34 14.39 -17.13
CA SER A 9 -3.33 14.79 -16.12
C SER A 9 -2.76 14.84 -14.70
N ILE A 10 -1.95 13.86 -14.31
CA ILE A 10 -1.26 13.84 -13.00
C ILE A 10 -0.24 14.97 -12.92
N SER A 11 0.55 15.17 -13.98
CA SER A 11 1.53 16.25 -14.06
C SER A 11 0.89 17.64 -13.95
N ASP A 12 -0.30 17.82 -14.53
CA ASP A 12 -1.04 19.07 -14.44
C ASP A 12 -1.73 19.26 -13.08
N LEU A 13 -2.17 18.17 -12.43
CA LEU A 13 -2.70 18.22 -11.08
C LEU A 13 -1.62 18.65 -10.07
N GLU A 14 -0.41 18.11 -10.16
CA GLU A 14 0.70 18.45 -9.25
C GLU A 14 1.04 19.95 -9.30
N LYS A 15 0.99 20.57 -10.49
CA LYS A 15 1.20 22.03 -10.65
C LYS A 15 0.14 22.88 -9.93
N GLN A 16 -1.03 22.31 -9.67
CA GLN A 16 -2.15 22.97 -9.01
C GLN A 16 -2.17 22.75 -7.50
N ARG A 17 -1.21 22.00 -6.95
CA ARG A 17 -1.13 21.70 -5.53
C ARG A 17 -1.05 22.97 -4.69
N ARG A 18 -1.91 23.04 -3.68
CA ARG A 18 -1.98 24.15 -2.70
C ARG A 18 -1.69 23.58 -1.31
N PRO A 19 -0.43 23.61 -0.86
CA PRO A 19 -0.08 23.09 0.46
C PRO A 19 -0.82 23.86 1.55
N GLN A 20 -1.58 23.13 2.38
CA GLN A 20 -2.35 23.71 3.47
C GLN A 20 -1.51 23.75 4.75
N ARG A 21 -1.57 24.87 5.48
CA ARG A 21 -0.98 24.95 6.83
C ARG A 21 -1.98 24.37 7.83
N ILE A 22 -1.71 23.16 8.29
CA ILE A 22 -2.55 22.49 9.28
C ILE A 22 -1.92 22.67 10.67
N THR A 23 -2.69 23.21 11.60
CA THR A 23 -2.32 23.18 13.02
C THR A 23 -2.88 21.90 13.64
N ARG A 24 -2.01 20.91 13.86
CA ARG A 24 -2.35 19.64 14.52
C ARG A 24 -1.20 19.19 15.43
N PRO A 25 -1.48 18.39 16.47
CA PRO A 25 -0.46 17.93 17.42
C PRO A 25 0.51 16.88 16.86
N TYR A 26 0.26 16.36 15.65
CA TYR A 26 1.00 15.27 15.05
C TYR A 26 1.57 15.62 13.68
N ILE A 27 2.72 15.03 13.35
CA ILE A 27 3.39 15.09 12.06
C ILE A 27 2.93 13.89 11.23
N ASP A 28 2.75 14.12 9.93
CA ASP A 28 2.37 13.08 8.97
C ASP A 28 3.62 12.41 8.39
N TYR A 29 3.74 11.11 8.65
CA TYR A 29 4.77 10.23 8.11
C TYR A 29 4.16 9.16 7.23
N ARG A 30 4.71 9.00 6.03
CA ARG A 30 4.25 8.01 5.06
C ARG A 30 4.88 6.65 5.34
N ALA A 31 4.06 5.62 5.43
CA ALA A 31 4.47 4.24 5.71
C ALA A 31 3.99 3.26 4.63
N ASN A 32 4.81 2.26 4.30
CA ASN A 32 4.40 1.07 3.57
C ASN A 32 4.47 -0.13 4.52
N LEU A 33 3.33 -0.81 4.74
CA LEU A 33 3.16 -1.80 5.81
C LEU A 33 3.17 -3.26 5.34
N HIS A 34 3.45 -3.51 4.06
CA HIS A 34 3.48 -4.84 3.48
C HIS A 34 4.58 -4.88 2.41
N VAL A 35 5.81 -5.19 2.84
CA VAL A 35 7.02 -5.14 2.02
C VAL A 35 7.87 -6.37 2.27
N HIS A 36 8.35 -7.01 1.20
CA HIS A 36 9.21 -8.18 1.26
C HIS A 36 10.61 -7.83 0.73
N SER A 37 11.63 -8.51 1.27
CA SER A 37 13.01 -8.39 0.81
C SER A 37 13.58 -9.76 0.46
N ALA A 38 14.88 -9.83 0.16
CA ALA A 38 15.58 -11.09 -0.09
C ALA A 38 15.54 -12.12 1.08
N PHE A 39 14.95 -11.78 2.24
CA PHE A 39 14.64 -12.76 3.29
C PHE A 39 13.45 -13.64 2.92
N SER A 40 12.53 -13.12 2.10
CA SER A 40 11.42 -13.88 1.54
C SER A 40 11.83 -14.63 0.27
N HIS A 41 11.35 -15.86 0.13
CA HIS A 41 11.68 -16.77 -0.97
C HIS A 41 11.25 -16.25 -2.36
N ASP A 42 10.24 -15.39 -2.39
CA ASP A 42 9.59 -14.78 -3.55
C ASP A 42 10.04 -13.33 -3.79
N SER A 43 11.14 -12.88 -3.17
CA SER A 43 11.80 -11.62 -3.52
C SER A 43 13.31 -11.80 -3.64
N ARG A 44 13.94 -10.88 -4.38
CA ARG A 44 15.41 -10.75 -4.51
C ARG A 44 15.90 -9.37 -4.06
N GLY A 45 15.00 -8.52 -3.56
CA GLY A 45 15.28 -7.13 -3.24
C GLY A 45 16.30 -6.98 -2.13
N LYS A 46 17.39 -6.25 -2.40
CA LYS A 46 18.37 -5.90 -1.37
C LYS A 46 17.89 -4.70 -0.58
N ILE A 47 18.22 -4.67 0.70
CA ILE A 47 17.76 -3.61 1.59
C ILE A 47 18.22 -2.21 1.14
N GLU A 48 19.39 -2.08 0.53
CA GLU A 48 19.88 -0.83 -0.06
C GLU A 48 18.97 -0.32 -1.19
N GLU A 49 18.50 -1.24 -2.03
CA GLU A 49 17.63 -0.95 -3.19
C GLU A 49 16.24 -0.54 -2.70
N ILE A 50 15.71 -1.24 -1.70
CA ILE A 50 14.39 -0.97 -1.11
C ILE A 50 14.40 0.39 -0.41
N VAL A 51 15.44 0.71 0.37
CA VAL A 51 15.57 2.02 1.02
C VAL A 51 15.72 3.15 0.00
N ALA A 52 16.50 2.95 -1.07
CA ALA A 52 16.60 3.93 -2.15
C ALA A 52 15.25 4.16 -2.85
N ALA A 53 14.48 3.09 -3.09
CA ALA A 53 13.13 3.15 -3.65
C ALA A 53 12.15 3.87 -2.71
N ALA A 54 12.19 3.60 -1.41
CA ALA A 54 11.39 4.28 -0.40
C ALA A 54 11.63 5.79 -0.41
N LYS A 55 12.89 6.22 -0.46
CA LYS A 55 13.25 7.64 -0.56
C LYS A 55 12.72 8.29 -1.84
N LEU A 56 12.82 7.59 -2.98
CA LEU A 56 12.26 8.07 -4.24
C LEU A 56 10.73 8.18 -4.17
N ALA A 57 10.06 7.26 -3.48
CA ALA A 57 8.62 7.27 -3.26
C ALA A 57 8.16 8.29 -2.19
N GLY A 58 9.08 8.85 -1.40
CA GLY A 58 8.75 9.72 -0.27
C GLY A 58 8.22 8.97 0.96
N THR A 59 8.51 7.67 1.05
CA THR A 59 8.21 6.81 2.21
C THR A 59 9.18 7.09 3.34
N ASP A 60 8.64 7.39 4.51
CA ASP A 60 9.39 7.64 5.73
C ASP A 60 9.60 6.34 6.55
N ILE A 61 8.68 5.37 6.42
CA ILE A 61 8.66 4.13 7.22
C ILE A 61 8.41 2.90 6.32
N LEU A 62 9.25 1.89 6.44
CA LEU A 62 9.05 0.57 5.85
C LEU A 62 8.80 -0.44 6.98
N MET A 63 7.63 -1.10 6.94
CA MET A 63 7.35 -2.24 7.79
C MET A 63 7.39 -3.51 6.93
N PHE A 64 8.32 -4.40 7.25
CA PHE A 64 8.59 -5.62 6.48
C PHE A 64 7.70 -6.77 6.94
N ASN A 65 7.36 -7.67 6.01
CA ASN A 65 6.47 -8.79 6.26
C ASN A 65 7.04 -10.08 5.69
N GLU A 66 8.26 -10.41 6.08
CA GLU A 66 8.97 -11.54 5.49
C GLU A 66 8.25 -12.88 5.73
N HIS A 67 8.27 -13.77 4.75
CA HIS A 67 7.71 -15.12 4.88
C HIS A 67 8.55 -15.94 5.87
N PRO A 68 7.98 -16.42 7.01
CA PRO A 68 8.76 -17.16 8.00
C PRO A 68 9.48 -18.39 7.42
N ALA A 69 10.74 -18.59 7.80
CA ALA A 69 11.51 -19.78 7.44
C ALA A 69 12.44 -20.21 8.57
N ASP A 70 12.83 -21.49 8.60
CA ASP A 70 13.62 -22.07 9.70
C ASP A 70 15.03 -21.44 9.87
N HIS A 71 15.59 -20.93 8.78
CA HIS A 71 16.98 -20.49 8.71
C HIS A 71 17.21 -19.06 9.23
N TYR A 72 16.16 -18.32 9.59
CA TYR A 72 16.27 -16.98 10.18
C TYR A 72 15.12 -16.69 11.16
N ASP A 73 15.22 -15.63 11.93
CA ASP A 73 14.15 -15.10 12.79
C ASP A 73 13.80 -13.68 12.34
N PHE A 74 12.61 -13.49 11.77
CA PHE A 74 12.23 -12.19 11.24
C PHE A 74 12.24 -11.07 12.29
N TYR A 75 12.04 -11.35 13.59
CA TYR A 75 12.09 -10.31 14.62
C TYR A 75 13.53 -9.95 15.03
N VAL A 76 14.40 -10.95 15.14
CA VAL A 76 15.80 -10.78 15.61
C VAL A 76 16.72 -10.35 14.47
N ASP A 77 16.60 -11.00 13.31
CA ASP A 77 17.49 -10.82 12.15
C ASP A 77 16.93 -9.79 11.15
N GLY A 78 15.63 -9.48 11.23
CA GLY A 78 14.96 -8.60 10.29
C GLY A 78 15.43 -7.14 10.30
N HIS A 79 15.16 -6.45 9.19
CA HIS A 79 15.58 -5.06 8.99
C HIS A 79 14.96 -4.13 10.04
N ARG A 80 15.80 -3.47 10.85
CA ARG A 80 15.37 -2.59 11.95
C ARG A 80 16.19 -1.31 12.02
N GLY A 81 15.56 -0.23 12.49
CA GLY A 81 16.22 1.04 12.79
C GLY A 81 16.20 2.00 11.61
N VAL A 82 16.85 3.16 11.77
CA VAL A 82 16.85 4.19 10.73
C VAL A 82 18.00 3.97 9.76
N ARG A 83 17.70 3.90 8.46
CA ARG A 83 18.67 3.81 7.38
C ARG A 83 18.40 4.88 6.32
N ASP A 84 19.37 5.75 6.07
CA ASP A 84 19.27 6.88 5.13
C ASP A 84 18.02 7.76 5.30
N GLY A 85 17.54 7.89 6.54
CA GLY A 85 16.34 8.66 6.91
C GLY A 85 15.02 7.87 6.88
N VAL A 86 15.04 6.60 6.50
CA VAL A 86 13.86 5.72 6.48
C VAL A 86 13.88 4.81 7.70
N LEU A 87 12.79 4.77 8.46
CA LEU A 87 12.63 3.85 9.60
C LEU A 87 12.23 2.47 9.11
N LEU A 88 12.98 1.45 9.50
CA LEU A 88 12.75 0.04 9.16
C LEU A 88 12.21 -0.69 10.39
N ILE A 89 11.11 -1.42 10.21
CA ILE A 89 10.48 -2.22 11.26
C ILE A 89 10.28 -3.65 10.74
N PRO A 90 10.80 -4.67 11.45
CA PRO A 90 10.62 -6.04 11.03
C PRO A 90 9.28 -6.62 11.47
N GLY A 91 8.75 -7.51 10.65
CA GLY A 91 7.51 -8.24 10.86
C GLY A 91 7.46 -9.46 9.94
N ALA A 92 6.31 -10.12 9.90
CA ALA A 92 6.09 -11.27 9.03
C ALA A 92 4.69 -11.23 8.42
N GLU A 93 4.56 -11.80 7.22
CA GLU A 93 3.28 -12.25 6.69
C GLU A 93 3.10 -13.71 7.07
N MET A 94 2.12 -14.02 7.93
CA MET A 94 1.86 -15.42 8.30
C MET A 94 0.43 -15.65 8.74
N LYS A 95 -0.10 -16.84 8.42
CA LYS A 95 -1.43 -17.29 8.84
C LYS A 95 -2.58 -16.33 8.45
N GLY A 96 -2.37 -15.46 7.47
CA GLY A 96 -3.35 -14.43 7.06
C GLY A 96 -3.27 -13.13 7.84
N PHE A 97 -2.12 -12.85 8.43
CA PHE A 97 -1.86 -11.61 9.11
C PHE A 97 -0.54 -10.98 8.67
N LEU A 98 -0.50 -9.66 8.75
CA LEU A 98 0.71 -8.90 8.97
C LEU A 98 0.95 -8.82 10.48
N VAL A 99 2.03 -9.42 10.97
CA VAL A 99 2.39 -9.41 12.40
C VAL A 99 3.67 -8.62 12.64
N PHE A 100 3.60 -7.73 13.64
CA PHE A 100 4.74 -6.95 14.11
C PHE A 100 4.91 -7.20 15.62
N PRO A 101 5.62 -8.27 16.02
CA PRO A 101 5.73 -8.66 17.41
C PRO A 101 6.79 -7.83 18.17
N ARG A 102 6.71 -7.86 19.50
CA ARG A 102 7.73 -7.29 20.41
C ARG A 102 8.75 -8.32 20.91
N MET A 103 8.71 -9.53 20.36
CA MET A 103 9.65 -10.62 20.67
C MET A 103 9.74 -11.61 19.51
N SER A 104 10.74 -12.49 19.55
CA SER A 104 10.82 -13.64 18.64
C SER A 104 9.57 -14.50 18.72
N MET A 105 9.09 -14.94 17.55
CA MET A 105 7.92 -15.82 17.42
C MET A 105 8.29 -17.28 17.15
N LYS A 106 9.58 -17.65 17.15
CA LYS A 106 10.02 -19.04 16.86
C LYS A 106 9.41 -20.09 17.79
N ALA A 107 9.25 -19.75 19.07
CA ALA A 107 8.61 -20.64 20.06
C ALA A 107 7.11 -20.86 19.81
N PHE A 108 6.50 -20.09 18.90
CA PHE A 108 5.07 -20.09 18.60
C PHE A 108 4.79 -20.37 17.11
N SER A 109 5.75 -20.95 16.37
CA SER A 109 5.60 -21.22 14.93
C SER A 109 4.40 -22.13 14.60
N GLY A 110 4.00 -22.99 15.54
CA GLY A 110 2.83 -23.86 15.44
C GLY A 110 1.51 -23.22 15.86
N ALA A 111 1.48 -21.96 16.29
CA ALA A 111 0.26 -21.32 16.76
C ALA A 111 -0.78 -21.17 15.64
N GLU A 112 -2.03 -21.44 15.99
CA GLU A 112 -3.19 -21.19 15.11
C GLU A 112 -3.54 -19.70 15.08
N LYS A 113 -4.35 -19.27 14.11
CA LYS A 113 -4.63 -17.84 13.85
C LYS A 113 -5.02 -17.02 15.09
N GLN A 114 -6.03 -17.47 15.83
CA GLN A 114 -6.51 -16.74 17.01
C GLN A 114 -5.49 -16.73 18.14
N GLU A 115 -4.75 -17.84 18.33
CA GLU A 115 -3.69 -17.94 19.33
C GLU A 115 -2.52 -17.00 18.98
N LEU A 116 -2.10 -16.98 17.72
CA LEU A 116 -1.07 -16.08 17.21
C LEU A 116 -1.44 -14.61 17.48
N SER A 117 -2.65 -14.19 17.11
CA SER A 117 -3.13 -12.84 17.36
C SER A 117 -3.09 -12.50 18.86
N ASN A 118 -3.55 -13.41 19.72
CA ASN A 118 -3.51 -13.23 21.16
C ASN A 118 -2.08 -13.09 21.69
N ILE A 119 -1.14 -13.96 21.25
CA ILE A 119 0.26 -13.92 21.69
C ILE A 119 0.91 -12.58 21.35
N VAL A 120 0.68 -12.11 20.11
CA VAL A 120 1.24 -10.86 19.61
C VAL A 120 0.62 -9.66 20.33
N ARG A 121 -0.71 -9.58 20.41
CA ARG A 121 -1.41 -8.43 21.02
C ARG A 121 -1.26 -8.34 22.53
N LEU A 122 -1.22 -9.46 23.26
CA LEU A 122 -1.01 -9.46 24.72
C LEU A 122 0.40 -8.99 25.13
N ARG A 123 1.31 -8.81 24.16
CA ARG A 123 2.67 -8.31 24.35
C ARG A 123 2.92 -7.03 23.56
N ASP A 124 1.87 -6.22 23.38
CA ASP A 124 1.92 -4.93 22.70
C ASP A 124 2.47 -4.99 21.26
N GLY A 125 2.39 -6.14 20.59
CA GLY A 125 2.64 -6.27 19.16
C GLY A 125 1.43 -5.82 18.33
N LEU A 126 1.59 -5.68 17.02
CA LEU A 126 0.51 -5.35 16.09
C LEU A 126 0.11 -6.56 15.24
N THR A 127 -1.17 -6.66 14.93
CA THR A 127 -1.70 -7.71 14.05
C THR A 127 -2.74 -7.12 13.13
N PHE A 128 -2.53 -7.23 11.82
CA PHE A 128 -3.50 -6.80 10.81
C PHE A 128 -3.94 -8.00 9.99
N VAL A 129 -5.24 -8.12 9.73
CA VAL A 129 -5.74 -9.12 8.77
C VAL A 129 -5.25 -8.73 7.37
N SER A 130 -4.57 -9.66 6.69
CA SER A 130 -4.09 -9.50 5.30
C SER A 130 -4.92 -10.30 4.32
N HIS A 131 -4.87 -9.92 3.04
CA HIS A 131 -5.53 -10.60 1.93
C HIS A 131 -7.02 -10.87 2.17
N LEU A 132 -7.76 -9.81 2.55
CA LEU A 132 -9.19 -9.93 2.83
C LEU A 132 -9.94 -10.55 1.65
N GLU A 133 -9.58 -10.23 0.41
CA GLU A 133 -10.14 -10.78 -0.83
C GLU A 133 -10.16 -12.31 -0.88
N GLU A 134 -9.20 -12.98 -0.25
CA GLU A 134 -9.11 -14.45 -0.23
C GLU A 134 -9.77 -15.09 1.00
N ARG A 135 -10.07 -14.31 2.05
CA ARG A 135 -10.38 -14.84 3.38
C ARG A 135 -11.81 -14.53 3.80
N MET A 136 -12.58 -15.59 3.99
CA MET A 136 -13.97 -15.53 4.46
C MET A 136 -14.10 -15.55 6.00
N ASP A 137 -13.06 -15.99 6.71
CA ASP A 137 -13.03 -16.03 8.19
C ASP A 137 -12.19 -14.87 8.73
N TRP A 138 -12.85 -13.71 8.87
CA TRP A 138 -12.23 -12.42 9.21
C TRP A 138 -12.66 -11.88 10.59
N GLN A 139 -13.55 -12.57 11.32
CA GLN A 139 -13.98 -12.17 12.67
C GLN A 139 -12.99 -12.62 13.75
N ILE A 140 -11.70 -12.35 13.54
CA ILE A 140 -10.65 -12.71 14.48
C ILE A 140 -10.59 -11.64 15.56
N GLN A 141 -10.70 -12.05 16.82
CA GLN A 141 -10.65 -11.14 17.94
C GLN A 141 -9.22 -10.72 18.23
N GLY A 142 -9.07 -9.53 18.83
CA GLY A 142 -7.75 -9.04 19.24
C GLY A 142 -6.83 -8.87 18.04
N VAL A 143 -7.25 -8.08 17.05
CA VAL A 143 -6.38 -7.55 16.00
C VAL A 143 -6.28 -6.03 16.16
N THR A 144 -5.23 -5.42 15.60
CA THR A 144 -5.09 -3.96 15.53
C THR A 144 -5.98 -3.37 14.43
N GLY A 145 -6.14 -4.10 13.33
CA GLY A 145 -6.80 -3.59 12.14
C GLY A 145 -6.80 -4.58 10.98
N CYS A 146 -6.95 -4.06 9.77
CA CYS A 146 -6.86 -4.85 8.55
C CYS A 146 -6.35 -4.03 7.37
N GLU A 147 -5.88 -4.72 6.34
CA GLU A 147 -5.71 -4.12 5.02
C GLU A 147 -7.08 -3.61 4.52
N ILE A 148 -7.11 -2.41 3.96
CA ILE A 148 -8.29 -1.83 3.28
C ILE A 148 -8.09 -1.66 1.78
N TYR A 149 -6.89 -1.98 1.32
CA TYR A 149 -6.47 -2.04 -0.07
C TYR A 149 -5.23 -2.92 -0.18
N ASN A 150 -5.14 -3.76 -1.21
CA ASN A 150 -3.94 -4.53 -1.55
C ASN A 150 -3.75 -4.58 -3.08
N THR A 151 -2.57 -4.17 -3.58
CA THR A 151 -2.25 -4.21 -5.01
C THR A 151 -2.31 -5.63 -5.60
N HIS A 152 -2.06 -6.66 -4.79
CA HIS A 152 -2.20 -8.06 -5.18
C HIS A 152 -3.63 -8.42 -5.61
N ALA A 153 -4.62 -7.89 -4.89
CA ALA A 153 -6.04 -8.17 -5.16
C ALA A 153 -6.44 -7.64 -6.54
N ASP A 154 -6.08 -6.40 -6.85
CA ASP A 154 -6.32 -5.77 -8.15
C ASP A 154 -5.62 -6.52 -9.29
N PHE A 155 -4.36 -6.94 -9.07
CA PHE A 155 -3.64 -7.70 -10.09
C PHE A 155 -4.35 -9.03 -10.44
N LYS A 156 -4.99 -9.67 -9.46
CA LYS A 156 -5.72 -10.94 -9.66
C LYS A 156 -7.06 -10.78 -10.40
N THR A 157 -7.71 -9.63 -10.29
CA THR A 157 -8.98 -9.38 -11.00
C THR A 157 -8.74 -9.07 -12.49
N GLU A 158 -7.53 -8.62 -12.84
CA GLU A 158 -7.12 -8.22 -14.19
C GLU A 158 -6.81 -9.38 -15.16
N LYS A 159 -7.81 -10.25 -15.38
CA LYS A 159 -7.70 -11.48 -16.19
C LYS A 159 -7.16 -11.24 -17.60
N ARG A 160 -7.49 -10.10 -18.22
CA ARG A 160 -7.03 -9.78 -19.59
C ARG A 160 -5.55 -9.46 -19.60
N LEU A 161 -5.08 -8.62 -18.67
CA LEU A 161 -3.67 -8.31 -18.52
C LEU A 161 -2.87 -9.58 -18.20
N LEU A 162 -3.31 -10.37 -17.23
CA LEU A 162 -2.70 -11.65 -16.88
C LEU A 162 -2.59 -12.59 -18.09
N SER A 163 -3.64 -12.66 -18.91
CA SER A 163 -3.64 -13.45 -20.15
C SER A 163 -2.62 -12.92 -21.17
N SER A 164 -2.54 -11.60 -21.36
CA SER A 164 -1.57 -10.97 -22.25
C SER A 164 -0.12 -11.14 -21.76
N MET A 165 0.12 -11.08 -20.46
CA MET A 165 1.44 -11.26 -19.85
C MET A 165 1.99 -12.68 -20.02
N LYS A 166 1.14 -13.69 -20.25
CA LYS A 166 1.58 -15.05 -20.62
C LYS A 166 2.24 -15.11 -21.99
N ASN A 167 2.10 -14.08 -22.83
CA ASN A 167 2.79 -13.98 -24.10
C ASN A 167 4.06 -13.11 -23.95
N PRO A 168 5.25 -13.72 -23.88
CA PRO A 168 6.48 -12.95 -23.67
C PRO A 168 6.87 -12.06 -24.85
N LEU A 169 6.47 -12.40 -26.08
CA LEU A 169 6.71 -11.51 -27.23
C LEU A 169 5.89 -10.23 -27.10
N TRP A 170 4.67 -10.32 -26.56
CA TRP A 170 3.86 -9.14 -26.26
C TRP A 170 4.54 -8.27 -25.20
N LEU A 171 5.07 -8.86 -24.12
CA LEU A 171 5.83 -8.12 -23.10
C LEU A 171 7.04 -7.39 -23.70
N ILE A 172 7.82 -8.08 -24.55
CA ILE A 172 8.97 -7.48 -25.24
C ILE A 172 8.55 -6.28 -26.11
N GLN A 173 7.44 -6.40 -26.85
CA GLN A 173 6.90 -5.30 -27.65
C GLN A 173 6.36 -4.15 -26.79
N ALA A 174 5.79 -4.46 -25.64
CA ALA A 174 5.25 -3.49 -24.69
C ALA A 174 6.33 -2.80 -23.83
N LYS A 175 7.58 -3.27 -23.83
CA LYS A 175 8.67 -2.73 -22.99
C LYS A 175 8.81 -1.21 -23.08
N ALA A 176 8.82 -0.65 -24.28
CA ALA A 176 9.01 0.80 -24.46
C ALA A 176 7.88 1.62 -23.80
N MET A 177 6.69 1.05 -23.66
CA MET A 177 5.57 1.65 -22.94
C MET A 177 5.79 1.56 -21.42
N PHE A 178 6.16 0.37 -20.90
CA PHE A 178 6.47 0.19 -19.48
C PHE A 178 7.64 1.06 -19.02
N ASP A 179 8.69 1.20 -19.83
CA ASP A 179 9.83 2.08 -19.53
C ASP A 179 9.42 3.56 -19.48
N ARG A 180 8.46 3.95 -20.32
CA ARG A 180 8.04 5.35 -20.45
C ARG A 180 7.04 5.78 -19.40
N TYR A 181 6.16 4.86 -18.97
CA TYR A 181 5.09 5.10 -18.00
C TYR A 181 5.05 4.01 -16.92
N PRO A 182 6.15 3.78 -16.17
CA PRO A 182 6.23 2.65 -15.25
C PRO A 182 5.21 2.75 -14.13
N GLN A 183 5.00 3.96 -13.59
CA GLN A 183 4.02 4.17 -12.52
C GLN A 183 2.59 3.97 -13.01
N GLU A 184 2.22 4.60 -14.13
CA GLU A 184 0.86 4.52 -14.67
C GLU A 184 0.54 3.11 -15.17
N SER A 185 1.54 2.36 -15.64
CA SER A 185 1.36 0.97 -16.07
C SER A 185 1.05 0.04 -14.90
N LEU A 186 1.77 0.20 -13.78
CA LEU A 186 1.48 -0.55 -12.55
C LEU A 186 0.15 -0.11 -11.95
N SER A 187 -0.09 1.20 -11.89
CA SER A 187 -1.27 1.76 -11.23
C SER A 187 -2.55 1.70 -12.06
N ALA A 188 -2.48 1.30 -13.34
CA ALA A 188 -3.65 1.04 -14.17
C ALA A 188 -4.55 -0.06 -13.59
N LEU A 189 -4.01 -0.88 -12.68
CA LEU A 189 -4.72 -1.92 -11.93
C LEU A 189 -5.67 -1.35 -10.87
N LEU A 190 -5.49 -0.08 -10.46
CA LEU A 190 -6.22 0.48 -9.33
C LEU A 190 -7.73 0.50 -9.60
N ASP A 191 -8.44 -0.35 -8.86
CA ASP A 191 -9.89 -0.31 -8.72
C ASP A 191 -10.30 0.25 -7.35
N TYR A 192 -11.53 0.76 -7.24
CA TYR A 192 -12.07 1.16 -5.95
C TYR A 192 -12.27 -0.11 -5.06
N PRO A 193 -11.65 -0.19 -3.87
CA PRO A 193 -11.63 -1.43 -3.08
C PRO A 193 -12.93 -1.64 -2.28
N SER A 194 -14.08 -1.67 -2.96
CA SER A 194 -15.41 -1.75 -2.34
C SER A 194 -15.56 -2.93 -1.39
N ASP A 195 -15.03 -4.09 -1.77
CA ASP A 195 -15.18 -5.33 -0.99
C ASP A 195 -14.37 -5.29 0.31
N TYR A 196 -13.18 -4.69 0.28
CA TYR A 196 -12.38 -4.45 1.47
C TYR A 196 -13.06 -3.45 2.39
N LEU A 197 -13.51 -2.32 1.84
CA LEU A 197 -14.13 -1.24 2.61
C LEU A 197 -15.41 -1.71 3.28
N GLN A 198 -16.28 -2.47 2.60
CA GLN A 198 -17.50 -3.02 3.19
C GLN A 198 -17.20 -3.93 4.39
N ARG A 199 -16.17 -4.78 4.29
CA ARG A 199 -15.77 -5.69 5.37
C ARG A 199 -15.14 -4.93 6.53
N TRP A 200 -14.28 -3.97 6.25
CA TRP A 200 -13.67 -3.11 7.27
C TRP A 200 -14.72 -2.24 7.98
N ASP A 201 -15.69 -1.69 7.26
CA ASP A 201 -16.82 -0.94 7.83
C ASP A 201 -17.68 -1.83 8.74
N THR A 202 -17.82 -3.12 8.42
CA THR A 202 -18.49 -4.11 9.28
C THR A 202 -17.68 -4.40 10.54
N LEU A 203 -16.36 -4.60 10.42
CA LEU A 203 -15.46 -4.81 11.56
C LEU A 203 -15.45 -3.61 12.51
N CYS A 204 -15.43 -2.39 11.96
CA CYS A 204 -15.46 -1.15 12.74
C CYS A 204 -16.74 -1.00 13.58
N GLN A 205 -17.85 -1.60 13.19
CA GLN A 205 -19.10 -1.57 13.97
C GLN A 205 -19.04 -2.45 15.23
N ILE A 206 -18.10 -3.39 15.29
CA ILE A 206 -17.91 -4.28 16.44
C ILE A 206 -16.87 -3.68 17.39
N HIS A 207 -15.69 -3.33 16.85
CA HIS A 207 -14.59 -2.70 17.58
C HIS A 207 -13.82 -1.73 16.67
N PRO A 208 -13.10 -0.75 17.22
CA PRO A 208 -12.20 0.07 16.42
C PRO A 208 -11.11 -0.75 15.73
N HIS A 209 -10.89 -0.46 14.44
CA HIS A 209 -9.90 -1.13 13.60
C HIS A 209 -9.18 -0.10 12.74
N THR A 210 -7.86 -0.11 12.78
CA THR A 210 -7.02 0.72 11.92
C THR A 210 -7.00 0.16 10.51
N GLY A 211 -7.49 0.92 9.54
CA GLY A 211 -7.33 0.59 8.13
C GLY A 211 -5.93 0.95 7.66
N VAL A 212 -5.27 0.04 6.96
CA VAL A 212 -3.93 0.25 6.40
C VAL A 212 -3.88 -0.21 4.94
N SER A 213 -2.94 0.34 4.18
CA SER A 213 -2.68 -0.10 2.81
C SER A 213 -1.66 -1.23 2.81
N ALA A 214 -1.82 -2.17 1.88
CA ALA A 214 -0.80 -3.12 1.51
C ALA A 214 -0.35 -2.91 0.06
N ASN A 215 0.95 -2.84 -0.13
CA ASN A 215 1.57 -2.79 -1.45
C ASN A 215 1.96 -4.19 -1.94
N ASP A 216 2.15 -5.10 -0.99
CA ASP A 216 2.63 -6.46 -1.22
C ASP A 216 3.91 -6.45 -2.08
N ALA A 217 4.85 -5.58 -1.70
CA ALA A 217 5.96 -5.18 -2.57
C ALA A 217 7.09 -6.21 -2.58
N HIS A 218 7.32 -6.84 -3.73
CA HIS A 218 8.31 -7.91 -3.91
C HIS A 218 9.38 -7.63 -4.96
N GLN A 219 9.06 -6.85 -6.01
CA GLN A 219 9.85 -6.74 -7.23
C GLN A 219 10.09 -8.11 -7.89
N ASN A 220 9.03 -8.90 -8.04
CA ASN A 220 9.10 -10.27 -8.55
C ASN A 220 8.25 -10.49 -9.82
N VAL A 221 7.67 -9.42 -10.38
CA VAL A 221 6.85 -9.49 -11.60
C VAL A 221 7.62 -8.89 -12.78
N GLY A 222 7.98 -9.73 -13.74
CA GLY A 222 8.76 -9.28 -14.89
C GLY A 222 9.23 -10.38 -15.83
N LEU A 223 10.05 -9.99 -16.79
CA LEU A 223 10.68 -10.87 -17.77
C LEU A 223 12.16 -10.53 -17.88
N VAL A 224 13.01 -11.54 -17.76
CA VAL A 224 14.44 -11.46 -18.04
C VAL A 224 14.75 -12.32 -19.25
N VAL A 225 15.50 -11.76 -20.19
CA VAL A 225 15.91 -12.44 -21.41
C VAL A 225 17.42 -12.60 -21.37
N ARG A 226 17.91 -13.84 -21.43
CA ARG A 226 19.34 -14.18 -21.44
C ARG A 226 19.74 -14.89 -22.71
N TRP A 227 20.98 -14.63 -23.12
CA TRP A 227 21.65 -15.43 -24.14
C TRP A 227 22.23 -16.69 -23.51
N VAL A 228 21.87 -17.87 -24.02
CA VAL A 228 22.38 -19.16 -23.54
C VAL A 228 22.54 -20.13 -24.70
N ASP A 229 23.73 -20.68 -24.92
CA ASP A 229 24.03 -21.73 -25.90
C ASP A 229 23.51 -21.43 -27.32
N ASN A 230 23.75 -20.21 -27.84
CA ASN A 230 23.23 -19.71 -29.12
C ASN A 230 21.70 -19.60 -29.23
N LYS A 231 21.01 -19.67 -28.10
CA LYS A 231 19.57 -19.49 -27.97
C LYS A 231 19.26 -18.35 -27.02
N VAL A 232 17.97 -18.07 -26.89
CA VAL A 232 17.46 -17.07 -25.98
C VAL A 232 16.60 -17.76 -24.93
N ARG A 233 16.99 -17.63 -23.66
CA ARG A 233 16.25 -18.12 -22.50
C ARG A 233 15.44 -16.99 -21.90
N LEU A 234 14.17 -17.25 -21.65
CA LEU A 234 13.27 -16.34 -20.97
C LEU A 234 13.05 -16.85 -19.55
N GLU A 235 13.26 -15.97 -18.60
CA GLU A 235 13.14 -16.20 -17.17
C GLU A 235 12.13 -15.20 -16.61
N ASP A 236 11.42 -15.57 -15.54
CA ASP A 236 10.69 -14.57 -14.75
C ASP A 236 11.67 -13.68 -13.95
N ALA A 237 11.15 -12.77 -13.14
CA ALA A 237 12.01 -11.88 -12.35
C ALA A 237 12.77 -12.60 -11.22
N LEU A 238 12.35 -13.82 -10.83
CA LEU A 238 13.00 -14.65 -9.82
C LEU A 238 14.08 -15.59 -10.38
N GLY A 239 14.17 -15.67 -11.72
CA GLY A 239 15.14 -16.49 -12.44
C GLY A 239 14.60 -17.86 -12.85
N GLU A 240 13.29 -18.12 -12.68
CA GLU A 240 12.69 -19.37 -13.14
C GLU A 240 12.53 -19.36 -14.65
N LYS A 241 12.96 -20.45 -15.29
CA LYS A 241 12.86 -20.59 -16.75
C LYS A 241 11.40 -20.71 -17.17
N LEU A 242 10.92 -19.72 -17.92
CA LEU A 242 9.60 -19.73 -18.55
C LEU A 242 9.63 -20.50 -19.87
N LEU A 243 10.57 -20.15 -20.76
CA LEU A 243 10.74 -20.82 -22.05
C LEU A 243 12.14 -20.61 -22.62
N GLU A 244 12.46 -21.37 -23.66
CA GLU A 244 13.65 -21.20 -24.49
C GLU A 244 13.22 -21.05 -25.95
N MET A 245 13.82 -20.13 -26.68
CA MET A 245 13.49 -19.88 -28.09
C MET A 245 14.74 -19.74 -28.96
N ASP A 246 14.55 -20.01 -30.25
CA ASP A 246 15.60 -19.82 -31.26
C ASP A 246 15.97 -18.32 -31.39
N SER A 247 17.26 -18.05 -31.55
CA SER A 247 17.78 -16.69 -31.65
C SER A 247 17.19 -15.91 -32.84
N ALA A 248 16.81 -16.58 -33.93
CA ALA A 248 16.15 -15.94 -35.07
C ALA A 248 14.75 -15.40 -34.73
N VAL A 249 14.00 -16.07 -33.85
CA VAL A 249 12.68 -15.62 -33.41
C VAL A 249 12.81 -14.36 -32.55
N TYR A 250 13.75 -14.34 -31.62
CA TYR A 250 14.04 -13.15 -30.82
C TYR A 250 14.58 -12.00 -31.67
N ALA A 251 15.46 -12.29 -32.64
CA ALA A 251 16.02 -11.31 -33.58
C ALA A 251 14.95 -10.59 -34.43
N ALA A 252 13.77 -11.21 -34.61
CA ALA A 252 12.65 -10.60 -35.33
C ALA A 252 11.97 -9.45 -34.55
N VAL A 253 12.11 -9.42 -33.22
CA VAL A 253 11.47 -8.41 -32.35
C VAL A 253 12.47 -7.52 -31.61
N GLN A 254 13.70 -7.97 -31.41
CA GLN A 254 14.75 -7.25 -30.69
C GLN A 254 16.13 -7.50 -31.31
N LYS A 255 17.02 -6.51 -31.19
CA LYS A 255 18.40 -6.63 -31.70
C LYS A 255 19.27 -7.42 -30.73
N ILE A 256 20.03 -8.39 -31.25
CA ILE A 256 21.05 -9.12 -30.49
C ILE A 256 22.42 -8.44 -30.72
N PRO A 257 23.17 -8.09 -29.66
CA PRO A 257 24.55 -7.61 -29.78
C PRO A 257 25.45 -8.64 -30.48
N LYS A 258 26.40 -8.18 -31.32
CA LYS A 258 27.29 -9.08 -32.09
C LYS A 258 28.32 -9.80 -31.22
N ASP A 259 28.64 -9.22 -30.08
CA ASP A 259 29.62 -9.62 -29.08
C ASP A 259 28.95 -10.20 -27.82
N VAL A 260 27.70 -10.67 -27.95
CA VAL A 260 26.97 -11.27 -26.83
C VAL A 260 27.72 -12.51 -26.30
N VAL A 261 27.86 -12.57 -24.99
CA VAL A 261 28.48 -13.71 -24.29
C VAL A 261 27.41 -14.59 -23.63
N ASP A 262 27.77 -15.85 -23.40
CA ASP A 262 26.88 -16.79 -22.72
C ASP A 262 26.52 -16.31 -21.30
N GLY A 263 25.25 -16.43 -20.94
CA GLY A 263 24.67 -15.93 -19.68
C GLY A 263 24.34 -14.43 -19.67
N GLN A 264 24.71 -13.68 -20.71
CA GLN A 264 24.46 -12.24 -20.77
C GLN A 264 22.96 -11.93 -20.79
N GLU A 265 22.55 -10.98 -19.95
CA GLU A 265 21.21 -10.40 -19.98
C GLU A 265 21.08 -9.51 -21.22
N LEU A 266 20.14 -9.86 -22.09
CA LEU A 266 19.80 -9.12 -23.31
C LEU A 266 18.77 -8.03 -23.04
N LEU A 267 17.81 -8.32 -22.16
CA LEU A 267 16.67 -7.46 -21.89
C LEU A 267 16.06 -7.81 -20.53
N ARG A 268 15.61 -6.79 -19.81
CA ARG A 268 14.83 -6.92 -18.58
C ARG A 268 13.62 -6.00 -18.61
N ILE A 269 12.49 -6.55 -18.22
CA ILE A 269 11.24 -5.83 -17.97
C ILE A 269 10.89 -6.09 -16.52
N GLN A 270 10.81 -5.03 -15.72
CA GLN A 270 10.30 -5.09 -14.35
C GLN A 270 8.96 -4.36 -14.32
N LEU A 271 7.90 -5.04 -13.91
CA LEU A 271 6.54 -4.50 -13.92
C LEU A 271 6.12 -3.92 -12.57
N ASP A 272 6.75 -4.40 -11.49
CA ASP A 272 6.51 -3.99 -10.11
C ASP A 272 7.79 -3.46 -9.40
N PRO A 273 8.57 -2.56 -10.02
CA PRO A 273 9.77 -2.03 -9.36
C PRO A 273 9.40 -1.40 -8.02
N TYR A 274 10.24 -1.58 -6.99
CA TYR A 274 9.93 -1.10 -5.63
C TYR A 274 9.52 0.38 -5.60
N ALA A 275 10.17 1.23 -6.38
CA ALA A 275 9.85 2.65 -6.41
C ALA A 275 8.40 2.93 -6.86
N CYS A 276 7.87 2.15 -7.80
CA CYS A 276 6.49 2.28 -8.26
C CYS A 276 5.51 1.61 -7.30
N SER A 277 5.84 0.42 -6.79
CA SER A 277 5.00 -0.30 -5.83
C SER A 277 4.85 0.50 -4.54
N LEU A 278 5.94 0.99 -3.94
CA LEU A 278 5.91 1.80 -2.71
C LEU A 278 5.22 3.15 -2.92
N ARG A 279 5.29 3.75 -4.11
CA ARG A 279 4.58 5.00 -4.44
C ARG A 279 3.09 4.78 -4.70
N HIS A 280 2.70 3.59 -5.17
CA HIS A 280 1.33 3.29 -5.58
C HIS A 280 0.31 3.63 -4.49
N VAL A 281 0.53 3.15 -3.27
CA VAL A 281 -0.33 3.44 -2.12
C VAL A 281 0.52 3.52 -0.87
N GLY A 282 0.12 4.32 0.11
CA GLY A 282 0.79 4.40 1.40
C GLY A 282 -0.20 4.65 2.52
N THR A 283 0.18 4.26 3.73
CA THR A 283 -0.53 4.63 4.96
C THR A 283 0.19 5.81 5.59
N HIS A 284 -0.50 6.92 5.72
CA HIS A 284 -0.02 8.11 6.39
C HIS A 284 -0.36 8.02 7.88
N LEU A 285 0.67 8.06 8.72
CA LEU A 285 0.55 7.96 10.17
C LEU A 285 0.72 9.34 10.81
N LEU A 286 -0.20 9.70 11.69
CA LEU A 286 -0.12 10.93 12.48
C LEU A 286 0.61 10.64 13.80
N MET A 287 1.90 10.98 13.84
CA MET A 287 2.87 10.61 14.88
C MET A 287 3.54 11.84 15.52
N LYS A 288 4.14 11.68 16.70
CA LYS A 288 4.87 12.76 17.39
C LYS A 288 6.28 12.94 16.84
N ASP A 289 6.93 11.82 16.53
CA ASP A 289 8.29 11.73 16.02
C ASP A 289 8.46 10.44 15.19
N LEU A 290 9.57 10.34 14.44
CA LEU A 290 9.91 9.17 13.64
C LEU A 290 10.56 8.09 14.51
N THR A 291 9.75 7.39 15.30
CA THR A 291 10.19 6.27 16.15
C THR A 291 9.24 5.08 16.05
N GLU A 292 9.75 3.89 16.35
CA GLU A 292 8.93 2.67 16.39
C GLU A 292 7.79 2.77 17.42
N GLU A 293 8.04 3.38 18.58
CA GLU A 293 6.98 3.60 19.59
C GLU A 293 5.87 4.53 19.07
N SER A 294 6.24 5.61 18.38
CA SER A 294 5.26 6.51 17.75
C SER A 294 4.44 5.80 16.65
N VAL A 295 5.05 4.86 15.89
CA VAL A 295 4.34 4.03 14.91
C VAL A 295 3.29 3.16 15.63
N TRP A 296 3.69 2.47 16.70
CA TRP A 296 2.78 1.65 17.51
C TRP A 296 1.65 2.48 18.12
N GLU A 297 1.94 3.67 18.63
CA GLU A 297 0.94 4.57 19.22
C GLU A 297 -0.09 4.99 18.17
N ALA A 298 0.36 5.42 16.98
CA ALA A 298 -0.52 5.85 15.89
C ALA A 298 -1.39 4.71 15.37
N LEU A 299 -0.79 3.54 15.12
CA LEU A 299 -1.50 2.37 14.59
C LEU A 299 -2.47 1.75 15.59
N ASN A 300 -2.14 1.67 16.89
CA ASN A 300 -3.11 1.22 17.91
C ASN A 300 -4.25 2.21 18.12
N SER A 301 -4.00 3.51 17.90
CA SER A 301 -4.99 4.56 18.11
C SER A 301 -5.82 4.88 16.87
N GLY A 302 -5.59 4.22 15.74
CA GLY A 302 -6.30 4.51 14.49
C GLY A 302 -5.95 5.85 13.83
N ARG A 303 -4.86 6.52 14.26
CA ARG A 303 -4.44 7.83 13.75
C ARG A 303 -3.72 7.71 12.41
N ALA A 304 -4.45 7.30 11.39
CA ALA A 304 -3.92 7.07 10.06
C ALA A 304 -4.94 7.34 8.95
N PHE A 305 -4.45 7.47 7.73
CA PHE A 305 -5.26 7.40 6.51
C PHE A 305 -4.46 6.71 5.41
N VAL A 306 -5.15 6.14 4.43
CA VAL A 306 -4.54 5.55 3.23
C VAL A 306 -4.64 6.54 2.09
N ALA A 307 -3.56 6.70 1.33
CA ALA A 307 -3.52 7.54 0.15
C ALA A 307 -2.88 6.82 -1.04
N PHE A 308 -3.44 7.04 -2.23
CA PHE A 308 -2.90 6.61 -3.52
C PHE A 308 -1.94 7.69 -4.05
N ASP A 309 -0.75 7.79 -3.48
CA ASP A 309 0.21 8.87 -3.75
C ASP A 309 0.75 8.90 -5.19
N TRP A 310 0.50 7.85 -5.98
CA TRP A 310 0.79 7.87 -7.42
C TRP A 310 -0.09 8.88 -8.17
N LEU A 311 -1.28 9.22 -7.65
CA LEU A 311 -2.19 10.21 -8.23
C LEU A 311 -1.77 11.64 -7.86
N ALA A 312 -1.50 11.87 -6.57
CA ALA A 312 -1.11 13.17 -6.02
C ALA A 312 -0.51 13.00 -4.62
N ASN A 313 0.39 13.92 -4.25
CA ASN A 313 1.00 13.93 -2.91
C ASN A 313 -0.01 14.32 -1.83
N ALA A 314 -0.34 13.37 -0.93
CA ALA A 314 -1.33 13.57 0.12
C ALA A 314 -0.86 14.38 1.33
N LYS A 315 0.43 14.71 1.45
CA LYS A 315 0.93 15.56 2.56
C LYS A 315 0.18 16.89 2.55
N GLY A 316 -0.43 17.24 3.67
CA GLY A 316 -1.33 18.40 3.78
C GLY A 316 -2.82 18.06 3.73
N PHE A 317 -3.18 16.77 3.63
CA PHE A 317 -4.51 16.30 3.97
C PHE A 317 -4.73 16.32 5.50
N ASP A 318 -5.96 16.63 5.91
CA ASP A 318 -6.39 16.57 7.29
C ASP A 318 -7.87 16.21 7.40
N PHE A 319 -8.22 15.43 8.42
CA PHE A 319 -9.60 15.14 8.80
C PHE A 319 -9.69 14.98 10.31
N ALA A 320 -10.56 15.76 10.95
CA ALA A 320 -10.77 15.72 12.39
C ALA A 320 -12.20 16.12 12.75
N LEU A 321 -12.63 15.68 13.93
CA LEU A 321 -13.83 16.17 14.57
C LEU A 321 -13.47 17.27 15.56
N TRP A 322 -14.21 18.36 15.53
CA TRP A 322 -14.10 19.46 16.48
C TRP A 322 -15.30 19.46 17.41
N LYS A 323 -15.05 19.53 18.71
CA LYS A 323 -16.07 19.74 19.73
C LYS A 323 -15.68 20.99 20.50
N GLN A 324 -16.41 22.09 20.29
CA GLN A 324 -15.98 23.41 20.75
C GLN A 324 -14.57 23.72 20.22
N ASP A 325 -13.59 23.94 21.10
CA ASP A 325 -12.18 24.18 20.73
C ASP A 325 -11.31 22.91 20.81
N GLN A 326 -11.89 21.75 21.13
CA GLN A 326 -11.18 20.48 21.21
C GLN A 326 -11.19 19.74 19.87
N ARG A 327 -10.00 19.38 19.41
CA ARG A 327 -9.78 18.57 18.20
C ARG A 327 -9.64 17.08 18.56
N HIS A 328 -10.35 16.23 17.83
CA HIS A 328 -10.30 14.78 17.91
C HIS A 328 -9.86 14.20 16.57
N GLU A 329 -8.73 13.48 16.57
CA GLU A 329 -8.15 12.88 15.36
C GLU A 329 -8.92 11.63 14.92
N MET A 330 -8.67 11.20 13.68
CA MET A 330 -9.00 9.84 13.21
C MET A 330 -8.63 8.78 14.26
N GLY A 331 -9.50 7.78 14.42
CA GLY A 331 -9.40 6.73 15.42
C GLY A 331 -9.92 7.10 16.82
N SER A 332 -10.20 8.38 17.08
CA SER A 332 -10.80 8.81 18.36
C SER A 332 -12.18 8.21 18.56
N GLN A 333 -12.49 7.86 19.80
CA GLN A 333 -13.84 7.51 20.26
C GLN A 333 -14.39 8.65 21.11
N VAL A 334 -15.50 9.23 20.68
CA VAL A 334 -16.11 10.40 21.32
C VAL A 334 -17.59 10.16 21.58
N ARG A 335 -18.14 10.81 22.61
CA ARG A 335 -19.60 10.87 22.79
C ARG A 335 -20.19 11.96 21.90
N TRP A 336 -21.36 11.65 21.34
CA TRP A 336 -22.17 12.58 20.58
C TRP A 336 -22.58 13.75 21.46
N GLU A 337 -22.31 14.96 20.98
CA GLU A 337 -22.68 16.20 21.64
C GLU A 337 -23.05 17.23 20.58
N GLN A 338 -24.01 18.09 20.92
CA GLN A 338 -24.43 19.18 20.05
C GLN A 338 -23.28 20.15 19.79
N GLY A 339 -23.09 20.54 18.53
CA GLY A 339 -21.99 21.44 18.12
C GLY A 339 -20.69 20.72 17.76
N ALA A 340 -20.69 19.38 17.73
CA ALA A 340 -19.62 18.63 17.08
C ALA A 340 -19.63 18.88 15.55
N GLU A 341 -18.46 19.04 14.93
CA GLU A 341 -18.32 19.35 13.51
C GLU A 341 -17.12 18.61 12.92
N PHE A 342 -17.34 17.88 11.83
CA PHE A 342 -16.27 17.34 11.02
C PHE A 342 -15.65 18.45 10.17
N ARG A 343 -14.32 18.52 10.16
CA ARG A 343 -13.56 19.39 9.27
C ARG A 343 -12.52 18.56 8.51
N ALA A 344 -12.49 18.71 7.20
CA ALA A 344 -11.43 18.15 6.38
C ALA A 344 -10.83 19.21 5.45
N VAL A 345 -9.57 19.02 5.08
CA VAL A 345 -8.89 19.80 4.06
C VAL A 345 -8.00 18.89 3.22
N ALA A 346 -7.91 19.18 1.92
CA ALA A 346 -7.00 18.53 1.00
C ALA A 346 -6.11 19.56 0.28
N PRO A 347 -4.90 19.19 -0.16
CA PRO A 347 -4.03 20.07 -0.93
C PRO A 347 -4.45 20.25 -2.40
N HIS A 348 -5.56 19.61 -2.81
CA HIS A 348 -6.22 19.75 -4.11
C HIS A 348 -7.74 19.84 -3.91
N PRO A 349 -8.48 20.50 -4.81
CA PRO A 349 -9.93 20.33 -4.88
C PRO A 349 -10.27 18.86 -5.16
N VAL A 350 -11.21 18.31 -4.38
CA VAL A 350 -11.62 16.91 -4.47
C VAL A 350 -13.14 16.81 -4.42
N GLN A 351 -13.67 15.67 -4.87
CA GLN A 351 -15.01 15.24 -4.48
C GLN A 351 -14.90 14.53 -3.12
N TRP A 352 -15.51 15.13 -2.11
CA TRP A 352 -15.58 14.61 -0.75
C TRP A 352 -16.76 13.66 -0.62
N ARG A 353 -16.55 12.52 0.04
CA ARG A 353 -17.60 11.59 0.43
C ARG A 353 -17.50 11.27 1.91
N LEU A 354 -18.53 11.55 2.69
CA LEU A 354 -18.62 11.14 4.10
C LEU A 354 -19.43 9.86 4.22
N ILE A 355 -18.81 8.84 4.80
CA ILE A 355 -19.38 7.51 4.99
C ILE A 355 -19.66 7.31 6.48
N ARG A 356 -20.86 6.84 6.82
CA ARG A 356 -21.24 6.38 8.15
C ARG A 356 -21.61 4.91 8.10
N ASN A 357 -20.89 4.06 8.85
CA ASN A 357 -21.14 2.61 8.92
C ASN A 357 -21.22 1.94 7.54
N GLY A 358 -20.35 2.33 6.61
CA GLY A 358 -20.33 1.82 5.23
C GLY A 358 -21.37 2.43 4.28
N THR A 359 -22.20 3.36 4.75
CA THR A 359 -23.18 4.07 3.90
C THR A 359 -22.74 5.50 3.65
N LEU A 360 -22.73 5.91 2.38
CA LEU A 360 -22.54 7.31 1.98
C LEU A 360 -23.69 8.17 2.53
N ILE A 361 -23.36 9.23 3.28
CA ILE A 361 -24.35 10.12 3.89
C ILE A 361 -24.24 11.58 3.44
N HIS A 362 -23.08 12.00 2.91
CA HIS A 362 -22.89 13.37 2.44
C HIS A 362 -21.81 13.44 1.37
N GLU A 363 -22.02 14.31 0.39
CA GLU A 363 -21.07 14.61 -0.68
C GLU A 363 -20.92 16.12 -0.85
N SER A 364 -19.72 16.57 -1.21
CA SER A 364 -19.45 17.96 -1.57
C SER A 364 -18.18 18.06 -2.41
N GLU A 365 -17.90 19.22 -3.00
CA GLU A 365 -16.70 19.47 -3.78
C GLU A 365 -15.91 20.64 -3.19
N GLY A 366 -14.58 20.53 -3.21
CA GLY A 366 -13.68 21.65 -2.92
C GLY A 366 -12.42 21.24 -2.18
N GLU A 367 -11.63 22.21 -1.76
CA GLU A 367 -10.40 21.99 -0.96
C GLU A 367 -10.73 21.70 0.51
N THR A 368 -11.90 22.11 0.99
CA THR A 368 -12.34 22.00 2.38
C THR A 368 -13.68 21.28 2.46
N PHE A 369 -13.90 20.58 3.56
CA PHE A 369 -15.13 19.88 3.89
C PHE A 369 -15.58 20.24 5.30
N GLN A 370 -16.87 20.54 5.49
CA GLN A 370 -17.46 20.78 6.81
C GLN A 370 -18.87 20.20 6.89
N THR A 371 -19.16 19.43 7.94
CA THR A 371 -20.52 18.95 8.24
C THR A 371 -20.64 18.53 9.70
N ILE A 372 -21.88 18.34 10.18
CA ILE A 372 -22.15 17.94 11.57
C ILE A 372 -22.59 16.45 11.63
N PRO A 373 -22.20 15.69 12.67
CA PRO A 373 -22.69 14.34 12.87
C PRO A 373 -24.15 14.35 13.34
N GLU A 374 -25.03 13.72 12.59
CA GLU A 374 -26.46 13.62 12.92
C GLU A 374 -26.79 12.52 13.94
N SER A 375 -25.91 11.53 14.11
CA SER A 375 -26.13 10.38 15.01
C SER A 375 -24.81 9.78 15.51
N ASP A 376 -24.91 8.71 16.27
CA ASP A 376 -23.82 7.78 16.52
C ASP A 376 -23.43 6.99 15.26
N GLY A 377 -22.21 6.46 15.27
CA GLY A 377 -21.66 5.64 14.20
C GLY A 377 -20.17 5.89 13.96
N ASN A 378 -19.64 5.18 12.98
CA ASN A 378 -18.25 5.25 12.57
C ASN A 378 -18.18 6.09 11.30
N TYR A 379 -17.49 7.23 11.37
CA TYR A 379 -17.45 8.22 10.31
C TYR A 379 -16.08 8.27 9.66
N ARG A 380 -15.99 7.93 8.37
CA ARG A 380 -14.77 8.10 7.57
C ARG A 380 -15.05 8.96 6.34
N ILE A 381 -14.03 9.64 5.86
CA ILE A 381 -14.11 10.46 4.65
C ILE A 381 -13.26 9.86 3.53
N GLU A 382 -13.74 10.03 2.31
CA GLU A 382 -12.97 9.76 1.09
C GLU A 382 -12.76 11.05 0.33
N ALA A 383 -11.59 11.16 -0.31
CA ALA A 383 -11.28 12.21 -1.26
C ALA A 383 -11.04 11.60 -2.64
N TRP A 384 -11.73 12.12 -3.65
CA TRP A 384 -11.67 11.64 -5.02
C TRP A 384 -11.14 12.73 -5.96
N LEU A 385 -10.30 12.32 -6.91
CA LEU A 385 -9.69 13.18 -7.93
C LEU A 385 -10.21 12.81 -9.31
N THR A 386 -10.29 13.78 -10.20
CA THR A 386 -10.55 13.53 -11.62
C THR A 386 -9.22 13.45 -12.38
N ILE A 387 -8.88 12.25 -12.89
CA ILE A 387 -7.66 12.01 -13.66
C ILE A 387 -8.04 11.52 -15.05
N ALA A 388 -7.58 12.23 -16.09
CA ALA A 388 -7.88 11.93 -17.48
C ALA A 388 -9.38 11.64 -17.72
N SER A 389 -10.22 12.53 -17.19
CA SER A 389 -11.69 12.53 -17.25
C SER A 389 -12.40 11.39 -16.51
N GLU A 390 -11.71 10.67 -15.63
CA GLU A 390 -12.33 9.64 -14.79
C GLU A 390 -12.08 9.93 -13.31
N GLU A 391 -13.09 9.67 -12.47
CA GLU A 391 -12.93 9.74 -11.02
C GLU A 391 -12.02 8.60 -10.54
N ARG A 392 -11.13 8.93 -9.61
CA ARG A 392 -10.20 8.01 -8.96
C ARG A 392 -10.19 8.29 -7.47
N ILE A 393 -10.34 7.22 -6.69
CA ILE A 393 -10.15 7.29 -5.24
C ILE A 393 -8.71 7.71 -4.95
N TRP A 394 -8.53 8.72 -4.11
CA TRP A 394 -7.22 9.20 -3.72
C TRP A 394 -6.93 9.00 -2.24
N ILE A 395 -7.86 9.34 -1.35
CA ILE A 395 -7.67 9.22 0.10
C ILE A 395 -8.83 8.44 0.72
N LEU A 396 -8.49 7.53 1.63
CA LEU A 396 -9.40 6.78 2.50
C LEU A 396 -8.99 7.07 3.95
N SER A 397 -9.79 7.83 4.71
CA SER A 397 -9.47 8.13 6.11
C SER A 397 -9.80 6.95 7.03
N ASN A 398 -9.08 6.79 8.15
CA ASN A 398 -9.62 6.00 9.24
C ASN A 398 -10.84 6.68 9.86
N PRO A 399 -11.75 5.91 10.48
CA PRO A 399 -12.97 6.47 11.05
C PRO A 399 -12.72 7.22 12.35
N ILE A 400 -13.60 8.17 12.63
CA ILE A 400 -13.85 8.72 13.97
C ILE A 400 -15.12 8.05 14.49
N TYR A 401 -15.06 7.52 15.71
CA TYR A 401 -16.14 6.75 16.31
C TYR A 401 -16.97 7.66 17.23
N ILE A 402 -18.24 7.83 16.91
CA ILE A 402 -19.17 8.62 17.72
C ILE A 402 -20.14 7.66 18.41
N ALA A 403 -20.09 7.60 19.74
CA ALA A 403 -21.03 6.87 20.58
C ALA A 403 -22.17 7.78 21.06
N LYS A 404 -23.32 7.21 21.39
CA LYS A 404 -24.43 7.97 22.00
C LYS A 404 -24.10 8.51 23.40
#